data_AF-A0A7X6PV13-F1
#
_entry.id   AF-A0A7X6PV13-F1
#
_cell.length_a   1.000
_cell.length_b   1.000
_cell.length_c   1.000
_cell.angle_alpha   90.00
_cell.angle_beta   90.00
_cell.angle_gamma   90.00
#
_symmetry.space_group_name_H-M   'P 1'
#
loop_
_entity.id
_entity.type
_entity.pdbx_description
1 polymer ?
#
loop_
_entity_poly.entity_id
_entity_poly.type
_entity_poly.pdbx_seq_one_letter_code
_entity_poly.pdbx_strand_id
1 'polypeptide(L)'
;MEKQKGLKDYYSAKYLTGAALFPELFENPESAALIKTHFNSMTPENAMKWGSLHPVLNQYNFERADKIAEFASANNIKLIGHALVWHSQLGQEVFTKEGSNDQVDKETLLNRIRGHIFTVAGRYKGKVHGWDVVNEALNEDGSMRESGFYNIAGDEFIEKAFEYAHMAD
;
A
#
# COMPACT_ATOMS: atom_id res chain seq x y z
N MET A 1 32.07 23.90 -1.85
CA MET A 1 30.77 24.37 -1.36
C MET A 1 30.18 23.28 -0.49
N GLU A 2 29.80 23.60 0.74
CA GLU A 2 29.13 22.65 1.63
C GLU A 2 27.74 22.33 1.05
N LYS A 3 27.41 21.04 0.94
CA LYS A 3 26.10 20.61 0.41
C LYS A 3 25.04 21.04 1.42
N GLN A 4 24.03 21.80 0.98
CA GLN A 4 22.92 22.21 1.85
C GLN A 4 22.27 20.97 2.46
N LYS A 5 22.23 20.91 3.79
CA LYS A 5 21.57 19.81 4.52
C LYS A 5 20.06 19.86 4.32
N GLY A 6 19.45 18.72 4.04
CA GLY A 6 18.01 18.52 4.03
C GLY A 6 17.46 18.04 5.36
N LEU A 7 16.13 17.96 5.48
CA LEU A 7 15.44 17.51 6.71
C LEU A 7 15.94 16.14 7.17
N LYS A 8 16.02 15.17 6.26
CA LYS A 8 16.54 13.81 6.52
C LYS A 8 17.93 13.79 7.16
N ASP A 9 18.80 14.76 6.86
CA ASP A 9 20.18 14.74 7.33
C ASP A 9 20.23 15.00 8.84
N TYR A 10 19.34 15.86 9.34
CA TYR A 10 19.22 16.18 10.78
C TYR A 10 18.68 15.00 11.61
N TYR A 11 17.93 14.08 11.00
CA TYR A 11 17.28 12.97 11.70
C TYR A 11 17.83 11.58 11.34
N SER A 12 18.78 11.51 10.41
CA SER A 12 19.32 10.27 9.83
C SER A 12 19.82 9.22 10.85
N ALA A 13 20.32 9.67 12.00
CA ALA A 13 20.77 8.77 13.07
C ALA A 13 19.64 8.19 13.94
N LYS A 14 18.41 8.67 13.79
CA LYS A 14 17.25 8.31 14.62
C LYS A 14 16.17 7.58 13.84
N TYR A 15 15.76 8.13 12.70
CA TYR A 15 14.68 7.60 11.88
C TYR A 15 14.71 8.15 10.47
N LEU A 16 13.97 7.47 9.57
CA LEU A 16 13.70 7.96 8.23
C LEU A 16 12.76 9.17 8.28
N THR A 17 13.00 10.13 7.40
CA THR A 17 12.13 11.28 7.18
C THR A 17 11.45 11.10 5.83
N GLY A 18 10.12 10.98 5.83
CA GLY A 18 9.35 10.71 4.62
C GLY A 18 8.17 11.64 4.38
N ALA A 19 7.57 11.49 3.20
CA ALA A 19 6.38 12.21 2.76
C ALA A 19 5.45 11.28 1.97
N ALA A 20 4.15 11.52 2.04
CA ALA A 20 3.18 10.91 1.13
C ALA A 20 3.20 11.69 -0.20
N LEU A 21 3.30 10.99 -1.34
CA LEU A 21 3.53 11.61 -2.65
C LEU A 21 2.64 11.02 -3.74
N PHE A 22 2.40 11.85 -4.76
CA PHE A 22 1.87 11.44 -6.07
C PHE A 22 2.97 11.49 -7.14
N PRO A 23 2.86 10.70 -8.23
CA PRO A 23 3.81 10.76 -9.35
C PRO A 23 4.08 12.15 -9.89
N GLU A 24 3.04 12.97 -10.01
CA GLU A 24 3.07 14.31 -10.57
C GLU A 24 4.06 15.23 -9.81
N LEU A 25 4.28 14.98 -8.51
CA LEU A 25 5.22 15.75 -7.70
C LEU A 25 6.68 15.49 -8.09
N PHE A 26 7.06 14.30 -8.52
CA PHE A 26 8.44 14.02 -8.93
C PHE A 26 8.65 14.06 -10.45
N GLU A 27 7.58 14.17 -11.22
CA GLU A 27 7.62 14.57 -12.64
C GLU A 27 7.94 16.06 -12.78
N ASN A 28 7.54 16.89 -11.80
CA ASN A 28 7.97 18.28 -11.71
C ASN A 28 9.43 18.39 -11.19
N PRO A 29 10.36 19.02 -11.92
CA PRO A 29 11.78 19.04 -11.54
C PRO A 29 12.08 19.76 -10.21
N GLU A 30 11.35 20.84 -9.89
CA GLU A 30 11.56 21.61 -8.65
C GLU A 30 11.12 20.80 -7.43
N SER A 31 9.93 20.21 -7.51
CA SER A 31 9.39 19.32 -6.48
C SER A 31 10.24 18.06 -6.32
N ALA A 32 10.70 17.45 -7.42
CA ALA A 32 11.66 16.33 -7.37
C ALA A 32 12.97 16.71 -6.67
N ALA A 33 13.49 17.91 -6.90
CA ALA A 33 14.70 18.39 -6.22
C ALA A 33 14.48 18.56 -4.71
N LEU A 34 13.32 19.09 -4.30
CA LEU A 34 12.94 19.18 -2.89
C LEU A 34 12.81 17.79 -2.26
N ILE A 35 12.15 16.85 -2.93
CA ILE A 35 11.98 15.48 -2.43
C ILE A 35 13.34 14.83 -2.18
N LYS A 36 14.23 14.87 -3.17
CA LYS A 36 15.59 14.32 -3.09
C LYS A 36 16.45 15.00 -2.02
N THR A 37 16.19 16.28 -1.75
CA THR A 37 16.91 17.04 -0.71
C THR A 37 16.42 16.65 0.68
N HIS A 38 15.10 16.62 0.90
CA HIS A 38 14.55 16.56 2.26
C HIS A 38 14.19 15.16 2.75
N PHE A 39 13.90 14.19 1.87
CA PHE A 39 13.32 12.89 2.26
C PHE A 39 14.21 11.70 1.87
N ASN A 40 14.18 10.66 2.71
CA ASN A 40 14.79 9.34 2.49
C ASN A 40 13.80 8.19 2.70
N SER A 41 12.52 8.51 2.89
CA SER A 41 11.40 7.59 2.81
C SER A 41 10.25 8.24 2.03
N MET A 42 9.36 7.44 1.44
CA MET A 42 8.13 7.93 0.83
C MET A 42 7.01 6.89 0.87
N THR A 43 5.78 7.38 0.84
CA THR A 43 4.57 6.57 0.79
C THR A 43 3.72 7.00 -0.42
N PRO A 44 3.23 6.08 -1.27
CA PRO A 44 2.25 6.42 -2.30
C PRO A 44 0.95 6.87 -1.65
N GLU A 45 0.49 8.09 -1.91
CA GLU A 45 -0.71 8.61 -1.23
C GLU A 45 -1.98 7.83 -1.61
N ASN A 46 -2.07 7.40 -2.88
CA ASN A 46 -3.21 6.63 -3.38
C ASN A 46 -2.83 5.48 -4.32
N ALA A 47 -1.69 5.57 -5.00
CA ALA A 47 -1.36 4.66 -6.11
C ALA A 47 -1.19 3.18 -5.69
N MET A 48 -0.98 2.90 -4.40
CA MET A 48 -0.87 1.53 -3.87
C MET A 48 -2.09 1.08 -3.05
N LYS A 49 -3.20 1.82 -3.07
CA LYS A 49 -4.47 1.37 -2.48
C LYS A 49 -5.13 0.32 -3.36
N TRP A 50 -5.89 -0.61 -2.76
CA TRP A 50 -6.56 -1.70 -3.48
C TRP A 50 -7.29 -1.21 -4.73
N GLY A 51 -8.21 -0.25 -4.62
CA GLY A 51 -8.99 0.24 -5.77
C GLY A 51 -8.16 0.95 -6.84
N SER A 52 -6.96 1.43 -6.54
CA SER A 52 -6.04 1.97 -7.57
C SER A 52 -5.26 0.87 -8.28
N LEU A 53 -4.80 -0.13 -7.53
CA LEU A 53 -4.00 -1.24 -8.06
C LEU A 53 -4.85 -2.32 -8.73
N HIS A 54 -6.04 -2.58 -8.19
CA HIS A 54 -6.90 -3.71 -8.51
C HIS A 54 -8.36 -3.23 -8.60
N PRO A 55 -8.67 -2.34 -9.57
CA PRO A 55 -9.96 -1.65 -9.67
C PRO A 55 -11.13 -2.57 -10.05
N VAL A 56 -10.84 -3.71 -10.67
CA VAL A 56 -11.81 -4.75 -11.06
C VAL A 56 -11.19 -6.10 -10.79
N LEU A 57 -11.98 -7.10 -10.37
CA LEU A 57 -11.48 -8.47 -10.19
C LEU A 57 -10.67 -8.92 -11.41
N ASN A 58 -9.53 -9.57 -11.13
CA ASN A 58 -8.57 -10.06 -12.12
C ASN A 58 -7.91 -9.00 -13.05
N GLN A 59 -8.10 -7.69 -12.83
CA GLN A 59 -7.45 -6.64 -13.61
C GLN A 59 -6.64 -5.70 -12.73
N TYR A 60 -5.35 -5.56 -13.00
CA TYR A 60 -4.48 -4.69 -12.24
C TYR A 60 -4.00 -3.49 -13.05
N ASN A 61 -3.84 -2.35 -12.37
CA ASN A 61 -3.20 -1.16 -12.91
C ASN A 61 -2.00 -0.77 -12.04
N PHE A 62 -0.80 -1.10 -12.51
CA PHE A 62 0.44 -0.81 -11.81
C PHE A 62 1.14 0.46 -12.28
N GLU A 63 0.63 1.17 -13.29
CA GLU A 63 1.37 2.24 -13.97
C GLU A 63 1.88 3.32 -12.99
N ARG A 64 0.99 3.81 -12.12
CA ARG A 64 1.34 4.86 -11.15
C ARG A 64 2.23 4.34 -10.02
N ALA A 65 1.98 3.13 -9.55
CA ALA A 65 2.75 2.51 -8.47
C ALA A 65 4.18 2.14 -8.93
N ASP A 66 4.34 1.71 -10.19
CA ASP A 66 5.64 1.42 -10.79
C ASP A 66 6.48 2.69 -10.91
N LYS A 67 5.91 3.80 -11.41
CA LYS A 67 6.59 5.11 -11.45
C LYS A 67 7.14 5.52 -10.08
N ILE A 68 6.36 5.29 -9.02
CA ILE A 68 6.76 5.58 -7.64
C ILE A 68 7.91 4.66 -7.20
N ALA A 69 7.78 3.35 -7.41
CA ALA A 69 8.81 2.38 -7.02
C ALA A 69 10.13 2.61 -7.76
N GLU A 70 10.07 2.98 -9.03
CA GLU A 70 11.23 3.35 -9.85
C GLU A 70 11.88 4.63 -9.33
N PHE A 71 11.11 5.68 -9.07
CA PHE A 71 11.64 6.93 -8.52
C PHE A 71 12.31 6.70 -7.16
N ALA A 72 11.67 5.92 -6.28
CA ALA A 72 12.21 5.59 -4.97
C ALA A 72 13.54 4.84 -5.08
N SER A 73 13.57 3.80 -5.90
CA SER A 73 14.77 2.97 -6.13
C SER A 73 15.92 3.78 -6.73
N ALA A 74 15.64 4.58 -7.76
CA ALA A 74 16.65 5.39 -8.46
C ALA A 74 17.31 6.44 -7.55
N ASN A 75 16.63 6.86 -6.48
CA ASN A 75 17.09 7.91 -5.58
C ASN A 75 17.45 7.40 -4.17
N ASN A 76 17.49 6.07 -3.97
CA ASN A 76 17.72 5.44 -2.66
C ASN A 76 16.77 5.97 -1.56
N ILE A 77 15.51 6.16 -1.91
CA ILE A 77 14.43 6.52 -0.99
C ILE A 77 13.70 5.23 -0.62
N LYS A 78 13.52 4.98 0.68
CA LYS A 78 12.78 3.81 1.15
C LYS A 78 11.30 3.95 0.84
N LEU A 79 10.71 2.96 0.20
CA LEU A 79 9.29 2.97 -0.14
C LEU A 79 8.49 2.25 0.96
N ILE A 80 7.46 2.90 1.50
CA ILE A 80 6.46 2.27 2.36
C ILE A 80 5.19 2.05 1.53
N GLY A 81 4.79 0.79 1.36
CA GLY A 81 3.60 0.45 0.59
C GLY A 81 2.33 0.67 1.43
N HIS A 82 1.39 1.45 0.88
CA HIS A 82 0.16 1.85 1.56
C HIS A 82 -1.04 1.73 0.61
N ALA A 83 -1.98 0.81 0.81
CA ALA A 83 -1.98 -0.29 1.79
C ALA A 83 -2.61 -1.53 1.13
N LEU A 84 -2.25 -2.74 1.60
CA LEU A 84 -2.67 -4.00 0.96
C LEU A 84 -4.15 -4.35 1.24
N VAL A 85 -4.61 -4.18 2.47
CA VAL A 85 -6.00 -4.45 2.87
C VAL A 85 -6.54 -3.26 3.65
N TRP A 86 -7.57 -2.61 3.12
CA TRP A 86 -8.25 -1.49 3.77
C TRP A 86 -9.73 -1.48 3.41
N HIS A 87 -10.57 -1.12 4.37
CA HIS A 87 -12.03 -1.09 4.19
C HIS A 87 -12.50 0.03 3.24
N SER A 88 -11.64 0.98 2.91
CA SER A 88 -11.93 2.13 2.04
C SER A 88 -11.23 2.01 0.69
N GLN A 89 -11.81 2.67 -0.32
CA GLN A 89 -11.26 2.77 -1.68
C GLN A 89 -10.97 1.41 -2.35
N LEU A 90 -11.98 0.55 -2.39
CA LEU A 90 -11.99 -0.74 -3.12
C LEU A 90 -13.36 -1.02 -3.75
N GLY A 91 -13.40 -1.89 -4.76
CA GLY A 91 -14.63 -2.29 -5.44
C GLY A 91 -15.51 -3.20 -4.59
N GLN A 92 -16.84 -3.03 -4.68
CA GLN A 92 -17.81 -3.85 -3.95
C GLN A 92 -17.74 -5.33 -4.36
N GLU A 93 -17.31 -5.60 -5.59
CA GLU A 93 -17.14 -6.95 -6.14
C GLU A 93 -16.13 -7.80 -5.37
N VAL A 94 -15.27 -7.20 -4.54
CA VAL A 94 -14.40 -7.92 -3.60
C VAL A 94 -15.21 -8.75 -2.61
N PHE A 95 -16.43 -8.30 -2.27
CA PHE A 95 -17.29 -8.92 -1.27
C PHE A 95 -18.47 -9.69 -1.85
N THR A 96 -18.77 -9.55 -3.14
CA THR A 96 -19.94 -10.18 -3.77
C THR A 96 -19.58 -11.25 -4.78
N LYS A 97 -20.53 -12.17 -5.01
CA LYS A 97 -20.47 -13.17 -6.08
C LYS A 97 -20.57 -12.47 -7.44
N GLU A 98 -19.88 -13.01 -8.44
CA GLU A 98 -19.91 -12.45 -9.79
C GLU A 98 -21.33 -12.43 -10.36
N GLY A 99 -21.77 -11.28 -10.87
CA GLY A 99 -23.12 -11.09 -11.41
C GLY A 99 -24.25 -11.05 -10.36
N SER A 100 -23.92 -10.96 -9.06
CA SER A 100 -24.90 -10.92 -7.97
C SER A 100 -24.49 -9.89 -6.89
N ASN A 101 -25.46 -9.53 -6.04
CA ASN A 101 -25.24 -8.75 -4.82
C ASN A 101 -25.05 -9.64 -3.58
N ASP A 102 -25.13 -10.97 -3.74
CA ASP A 102 -24.91 -11.92 -2.65
C ASP A 102 -23.45 -11.87 -2.20
N GLN A 103 -23.23 -11.93 -0.89
CA GLN A 103 -21.90 -12.02 -0.33
C GLN A 103 -21.20 -13.32 -0.73
N VAL A 104 -19.88 -13.24 -0.91
CA VAL A 104 -19.05 -14.45 -1.02
C VAL A 104 -18.88 -15.11 0.34
N ASP A 105 -18.52 -16.39 0.33
CA ASP A 105 -18.09 -17.07 1.55
C ASP A 105 -16.68 -16.64 1.99
N LYS A 106 -16.33 -17.01 3.21
CA LYS A 106 -15.04 -16.74 3.83
C LYS A 106 -13.86 -17.23 3.00
N GLU A 107 -13.94 -18.46 2.48
CA GLU A 107 -12.86 -19.06 1.71
C GLU A 107 -12.57 -18.27 0.43
N THR A 108 -13.63 -17.88 -0.28
CA THR A 108 -13.54 -17.04 -1.48
C THR A 108 -12.92 -15.68 -1.16
N LEU A 109 -13.35 -15.02 -0.08
CA LEU A 109 -12.76 -13.74 0.32
C LEU A 109 -11.28 -13.87 0.69
N LEU A 110 -10.91 -14.87 1.49
CA LEU A 110 -9.51 -15.10 1.86
C LEU A 110 -8.64 -15.42 0.63
N ASN A 111 -9.18 -16.14 -0.35
CA ASN A 111 -8.51 -16.37 -1.63
C ASN A 111 -8.34 -15.09 -2.46
N ARG A 112 -9.31 -14.17 -2.42
CA ARG A 112 -9.18 -12.84 -3.06
C ARG A 112 -8.10 -11.98 -2.39
N ILE A 113 -8.08 -11.94 -1.06
CA ILE A 113 -7.02 -11.26 -0.29
C ILE A 113 -5.65 -11.87 -0.61
N ARG A 114 -5.55 -13.20 -0.61
CA ARG A 114 -4.33 -13.91 -0.99
C ARG A 114 -3.88 -13.52 -2.40
N GLY A 115 -4.76 -13.61 -3.38
CA GLY A 115 -4.44 -13.26 -4.77
C GLY A 115 -3.95 -11.82 -4.92
N HIS A 116 -4.63 -10.88 -4.24
CA HIS A 116 -4.24 -9.47 -4.22
C HIS A 116 -2.83 -9.27 -3.64
N ILE A 117 -2.60 -9.77 -2.42
CA ILE A 117 -1.32 -9.60 -1.71
C ILE A 117 -0.17 -10.24 -2.49
N PHE A 118 -0.33 -11.48 -2.97
CA PHE A 118 0.74 -12.14 -3.73
C PHE A 118 1.06 -11.41 -5.04
N THR A 119 0.05 -10.85 -5.71
CA THR A 119 0.28 -10.09 -6.95
C THR A 119 0.99 -8.77 -6.66
N VAL A 120 0.50 -8.01 -5.68
CA VAL A 120 1.00 -6.67 -5.37
C VAL A 120 2.36 -6.72 -4.65
N ALA A 121 2.43 -7.36 -3.49
CA ALA A 121 3.67 -7.44 -2.71
C ALA A 121 4.75 -8.23 -3.50
N GLY A 122 4.35 -9.31 -4.17
CA GLY A 122 5.27 -10.07 -5.03
C GLY A 122 5.86 -9.28 -6.20
N ARG A 123 5.09 -8.37 -6.83
CA ARG A 123 5.60 -7.48 -7.88
C ARG A 123 6.70 -6.54 -7.37
N TYR A 124 6.55 -6.06 -6.13
CA TYR A 124 7.46 -5.10 -5.50
C TYR A 124 8.49 -5.75 -4.57
N LYS A 125 8.68 -7.08 -4.69
CA LYS A 125 9.61 -7.85 -3.87
C LYS A 125 11.00 -7.20 -3.81
N GLY A 126 11.49 -6.93 -2.61
CA GLY A 126 12.79 -6.30 -2.37
C GLY A 126 12.91 -4.82 -2.76
N LYS A 127 11.83 -4.19 -3.26
CA LYS A 127 11.77 -2.75 -3.58
C LYS A 127 11.03 -1.95 -2.51
N VAL A 128 10.03 -2.55 -1.86
CA VAL A 128 9.29 -1.95 -0.75
C VAL A 128 10.00 -2.26 0.56
N HIS A 129 10.23 -1.24 1.38
CA HIS A 129 10.93 -1.36 2.65
C HIS A 129 10.01 -1.88 3.78
N GLY A 130 8.71 -1.59 3.70
CA GLY A 130 7.70 -2.06 4.62
C GLY A 130 6.30 -1.84 4.07
N TRP A 131 5.34 -2.65 4.51
CA TRP A 131 3.95 -2.60 4.08
C TRP A 131 3.02 -2.27 5.24
N ASP A 132 2.09 -1.36 4.99
CA ASP A 132 0.83 -1.31 5.75
C ASP A 132 -0.05 -2.46 5.25
N VAL A 133 0.10 -3.63 5.88
CA VAL A 133 -0.59 -4.86 5.44
C VAL A 133 -2.09 -4.76 5.64
N VAL A 134 -2.52 -4.30 6.81
CA VAL A 134 -3.92 -4.03 7.14
C VAL A 134 -4.02 -2.61 7.68
N ASN A 135 -4.89 -1.80 7.09
CA ASN A 135 -5.14 -0.43 7.53
C ASN A 135 -6.50 -0.32 8.24
N GLU A 136 -6.53 0.39 9.38
CA GLU A 136 -7.75 0.81 10.10
C GLU A 136 -8.77 -0.30 10.38
N ALA A 137 -8.32 -1.50 10.80
CA ALA A 137 -9.20 -2.61 11.17
C ALA A 137 -9.93 -2.42 12.50
N LEU A 138 -9.51 -1.44 13.31
CA LEU A 138 -10.13 -1.08 14.57
C LEU A 138 -10.91 0.24 14.44
N ASN A 139 -11.96 0.38 15.24
CA ASN A 139 -12.60 1.64 15.53
C ASN A 139 -11.80 2.42 16.59
N GLU A 140 -12.22 3.65 16.85
CA GLU A 140 -11.60 4.60 17.75
C GLU A 140 -11.68 4.15 19.22
N ASP A 141 -12.66 3.30 19.55
CA ASP A 141 -12.82 2.67 20.87
C ASP A 141 -12.05 1.35 21.02
N GLY A 142 -11.31 0.93 19.98
CA GLY A 142 -10.55 -0.32 19.96
C GLY A 142 -11.36 -1.56 19.59
N SER A 143 -12.67 -1.43 19.33
CA SER A 143 -13.47 -2.53 18.79
C SER A 143 -13.11 -2.83 17.33
N MET A 144 -13.46 -4.02 16.84
CA MET A 144 -13.29 -4.38 15.43
C MET A 144 -14.22 -3.55 14.54
N ARG A 145 -13.67 -3.00 13.46
CA ARG A 145 -14.44 -2.28 12.45
C ARG A 145 -15.26 -3.27 11.61
N GLU A 146 -16.59 -3.06 11.55
CA GLU A 146 -17.55 -3.87 10.78
C GLU A 146 -17.44 -3.64 9.26
N SER A 147 -16.27 -3.94 8.70
CA SER A 147 -16.00 -3.90 7.27
C SER A 147 -16.52 -5.15 6.56
N GLY A 148 -16.63 -5.11 5.23
CA GLY A 148 -16.93 -6.31 4.43
C GLY A 148 -15.94 -7.45 4.69
N PHE A 149 -14.68 -7.12 5.03
CA PHE A 149 -13.69 -8.11 5.42
C PHE A 149 -14.06 -8.80 6.74
N TYR A 150 -14.33 -8.02 7.79
CA TYR A 150 -14.67 -8.53 9.10
C TYR A 150 -16.01 -9.29 9.09
N ASN A 151 -17.03 -8.76 8.41
CA ASN A 151 -18.36 -9.35 8.38
C ASN A 151 -18.38 -10.73 7.69
N ILE A 152 -17.48 -10.99 6.75
CA ILE A 152 -17.39 -12.26 6.01
C ILE A 152 -16.38 -13.23 6.65
N ALA A 153 -15.21 -12.74 7.07
CA ALA A 153 -14.10 -13.59 7.51
C ALA A 153 -13.82 -13.57 9.02
N GLY A 154 -14.43 -12.68 9.79
CA GLY A 154 -14.05 -12.40 11.18
C GLY A 154 -12.71 -11.67 11.25
N ASP A 155 -12.02 -11.70 12.39
CA ASP A 155 -10.66 -11.15 12.56
C ASP A 155 -9.57 -11.96 11.83
N GLU A 156 -9.86 -13.20 11.41
CA GLU A 156 -8.91 -14.07 10.69
C GLU A 156 -8.36 -13.44 9.39
N PHE A 157 -9.09 -12.51 8.75
CA PHE A 157 -8.54 -11.83 7.55
C PHE A 157 -7.24 -11.07 7.87
N ILE A 158 -7.08 -10.58 9.11
CA ILE A 158 -5.89 -9.85 9.55
C ILE A 158 -4.71 -10.81 9.59
N GLU A 159 -4.84 -11.90 10.34
CA GLU A 159 -3.81 -12.94 10.45
C GLU A 159 -3.39 -13.43 9.07
N LYS A 160 -4.36 -13.78 8.22
CA LYS A 160 -4.10 -14.25 6.85
C LYS A 160 -3.45 -13.20 5.97
N ALA A 161 -3.82 -11.92 6.08
CA ALA A 161 -3.16 -10.88 5.32
C ALA A 161 -1.66 -10.77 5.67
N PHE A 162 -1.31 -10.85 6.95
CA PHE A 162 0.10 -10.86 7.40
C PHE A 162 0.85 -12.12 6.98
N GLU A 163 0.24 -13.31 7.10
CA GLU A 163 0.82 -14.56 6.57
C GLU A 163 1.14 -14.43 5.08
N TYR A 164 0.17 -13.97 4.27
CA TYR A 164 0.34 -13.84 2.82
C TYR A 164 1.38 -12.79 2.46
N ALA A 165 1.43 -11.66 3.18
CA ALA A 165 2.43 -10.62 2.94
C ALA A 165 3.85 -11.15 3.19
N HIS A 166 4.05 -11.85 4.31
CA HIS A 166 5.32 -12.49 4.64
C HIS A 166 5.75 -13.57 3.63
N MET A 167 4.79 -14.31 3.07
CA MET A 167 5.09 -15.30 2.04
C MET A 167 5.47 -14.66 0.69
N ALA A 168 4.94 -13.47 0.39
CA ALA A 168 5.16 -12.79 -0.88
C ALA A 168 6.55 -12.11 -0.95
N ASP A 169 6.96 -11.43 0.12
CA ASP A 169 8.23 -10.70 0.25
C ASP A 169 8.77 -10.81 1.69
#